data_AF-A0A2S2NMW1-F1
#
_entry.id   AF-A0A2S2NMW1-F1
#
_cell.length_a   1.000
_cell.length_b   1.000
_cell.length_c   1.000
_cell.angle_alpha   90.00
_cell.angle_beta   90.00
_cell.angle_gamma   90.00
#
_symmetry.space_group_name_H-M   'P 1'
#
loop_
_entity.id
_entity.type
_entity.pdbx_description
1 polymer ?
#
loop_
_entity_poly.entity_id
_entity_poly.type
_entity_poly.pdbx_seq_one_letter_code
_entity_poly.pdbx_strand_id
1 'polypeptide(L)'
;MSLLNKILPMCKAYAYMEPIIINNTIDHLKYGATGELLCQNIRNEWLYSNVTSRDESVFQFCNTQDKYKNAILSLKDPFMNAKQFCNNQLPFSFADSRSICEHPDSKDSGGGIKSFSPKKFTRLKYFAFCIP
;
A
#
# COMPACT_ATOMS: atom_id res chain seq x y z
N MET A 1 0.55 -22.71 23.63
CA MET A 1 -0.28 -21.66 23.00
C MET A 1 0.54 -20.94 21.95
N SER A 2 -0.01 -20.68 20.76
CA SER A 2 0.70 -19.91 19.74
C SER A 2 0.88 -18.45 20.19
N LEU A 3 1.99 -17.83 19.80
CA LEU A 3 2.25 -16.41 20.04
C LEU A 3 1.13 -15.52 19.47
N LEU A 4 0.57 -15.91 18.33
CA LEU A 4 -0.52 -15.21 17.66
C LEU A 4 -1.78 -15.11 18.54
N ASN A 5 -2.12 -16.19 19.26
CA ASN A 5 -3.27 -16.22 20.16
C ASN A 5 -3.08 -15.30 21.39
N LYS A 6 -1.85 -14.88 21.69
CA LYS A 6 -1.55 -13.87 22.72
C LYS A 6 -1.56 -12.46 22.14
N ILE A 7 -1.05 -12.27 20.93
CA ILE A 7 -0.95 -10.96 20.27
C ILE A 7 -2.32 -10.43 19.86
N LEU A 8 -3.20 -11.25 19.27
CA LEU A 8 -4.49 -10.78 18.75
C LEU A 8 -5.39 -10.15 19.83
N PRO A 9 -5.56 -10.76 21.03
CA PRO A 9 -6.30 -10.12 22.11
C PRO A 9 -5.69 -8.79 22.57
N MET A 10 -4.35 -8.69 22.62
CA MET A 10 -3.66 -7.45 22.97
C MET A 10 -3.89 -6.38 21.89
N CYS A 11 -3.77 -6.72 20.61
CA CYS A 11 -4.05 -5.79 19.51
C CYS A 11 -5.48 -5.24 19.60
N LYS A 12 -6.45 -6.07 19.96
CA LYS A 12 -7.84 -5.62 20.18
C LYS A 12 -7.96 -4.74 21.42
N ALA A 13 -7.38 -5.16 22.55
CA ALA A 13 -7.44 -4.43 23.81
C ALA A 13 -6.82 -3.02 23.73
N TYR A 14 -5.75 -2.87 22.96
CA TYR A 14 -5.05 -1.60 22.77
C TYR A 14 -5.45 -0.85 21.49
N ALA A 15 -6.59 -1.20 20.89
CA ALA A 15 -7.14 -0.54 19.71
C ALA A 15 -6.17 -0.47 18.50
N TYR A 16 -5.34 -1.49 18.31
CA TYR A 16 -4.52 -1.64 17.10
C TYR A 16 -5.34 -2.23 15.97
N MET A 17 -5.72 -3.50 16.06
CA MET A 17 -6.49 -4.17 15.01
C MET A 17 -7.30 -5.34 15.55
N GLU A 18 -8.38 -5.66 14.83
CA GLU A 18 -9.14 -6.90 15.00
C GLU A 18 -9.45 -7.51 13.63
N PRO A 19 -9.27 -8.84 13.45
CA PRO A 19 -9.73 -9.51 12.25
C PRO A 19 -11.26 -9.62 12.25
N ILE A 20 -11.89 -9.24 11.15
CA ILE A 20 -13.31 -9.46 10.91
C ILE A 20 -13.46 -10.80 10.20
N ILE A 21 -14.23 -11.70 10.81
CA ILE A 21 -14.40 -13.09 10.35
C ILE A 21 -15.79 -13.26 9.78
N ILE A 22 -15.88 -13.67 8.52
CA ILE A 22 -17.13 -14.00 7.82
C ILE A 22 -16.99 -15.45 7.32
N ASN A 23 -18.00 -16.29 7.54
CA ASN A 23 -18.00 -17.70 7.12
C ASN A 23 -16.74 -18.49 7.55
N ASN A 24 -16.28 -18.28 8.78
CA ASN A 24 -15.08 -18.91 9.35
C ASN A 24 -13.76 -18.57 8.61
N THR A 25 -13.76 -17.47 7.85
CA THR A 25 -12.59 -16.93 7.15
C THR A 25 -12.36 -15.47 7.52
N ILE A 26 -11.10 -15.06 7.63
CA ILE A 26 -10.77 -13.63 7.81
C ILE A 26 -11.12 -12.95 6.50
N ASP A 27 -12.01 -11.97 6.57
CA ASP A 27 -12.45 -11.16 5.43
C ASP A 27 -11.55 -9.92 5.28
N HIS A 28 -11.47 -9.12 6.34
CA HIS A 28 -10.60 -7.94 6.42
C HIS A 28 -10.11 -7.69 7.85
N LEU A 29 -9.13 -6.80 7.99
CA LEU A 29 -8.70 -6.28 9.28
C LEU A 29 -9.38 -4.93 9.51
N LYS A 30 -9.93 -4.74 10.70
CA LYS A 30 -10.42 -3.45 11.16
C LYS A 30 -9.38 -2.86 12.09
N TYR A 31 -8.91 -1.66 11.77
CA TYR A 31 -7.96 -0.94 12.60
C TYR A 31 -8.71 -0.07 13.62
N GLY A 32 -8.21 -0.04 14.86
CA GLY A 32 -8.64 0.94 15.85
C GLY A 32 -7.80 2.21 15.76
N ALA A 33 -8.07 3.18 16.64
CA ALA A 33 -7.39 4.48 16.60
C ALA A 33 -5.85 4.36 16.66
N THR A 34 -5.32 3.48 17.50
CA THR A 34 -3.87 3.24 17.62
C THR A 34 -3.31 2.59 16.35
N GLY A 35 -4.06 1.67 15.75
CA GLY A 35 -3.67 1.00 14.51
C GLY A 35 -3.63 1.96 13.32
N GLU A 36 -4.65 2.81 13.18
CA GLU A 36 -4.70 3.84 12.14
C GLU A 36 -3.52 4.81 12.28
N LEU A 37 -3.21 5.26 13.49
CA LEU A 37 -2.05 6.11 13.76
C LEU A 37 -0.74 5.41 13.40
N LEU A 38 -0.58 4.14 13.76
CA LEU A 38 0.60 3.36 13.40
C LEU A 38 0.74 3.20 11.88
N CYS A 39 -0.36 2.87 11.19
CA CYS A 39 -0.39 2.77 9.73
C CYS A 39 0.01 4.10 9.07
N GLN A 40 -0.49 5.22 9.59
CA GLN A 40 -0.11 6.54 9.10
C GLN A 40 1.37 6.86 9.37
N ASN A 41 1.89 6.51 10.55
CA ASN A 41 3.29 6.72 10.88
C ASN A 41 4.22 5.91 9.97
N ILE A 42 3.91 4.64 9.73
CA ILE A 42 4.66 3.79 8.80
C ILE A 42 4.63 4.38 7.38
N ARG A 43 3.47 4.90 6.94
CA ARG A 43 3.33 5.56 5.63
C ARG A 43 4.17 6.83 5.54
N ASN A 44 4.12 7.67 6.55
CA ASN A 44 4.88 8.92 6.61
C ASN A 44 6.37 8.63 6.58
N GLU A 45 6.83 7.68 7.39
CA GLU A 45 8.23 7.27 7.42
C GLU A 45 8.68 6.70 6.07
N TRP A 46 7.84 5.87 5.44
CA TRP A 46 8.12 5.36 4.10
C TRP A 46 8.27 6.47 3.06
N LEU A 47 7.37 7.45 3.05
CA LEU A 47 7.46 8.60 2.13
C LEU A 47 8.67 9.48 2.45
N TYR A 48 8.92 9.75 3.72
CA TYR A 48 10.08 10.53 4.13
C TYR A 48 11.38 9.89 3.63
N SER A 49 11.58 8.61 3.96
CA SER A 49 12.78 7.84 3.59
C SER A 49 12.99 7.65 2.09
N ASN A 50 11.90 7.61 1.29
CA ASN A 50 12.00 7.33 -0.14
C ASN A 50 11.84 8.56 -1.03
N VAL A 51 11.22 9.64 -0.55
CA VAL A 51 10.88 10.83 -1.35
C VAL A 51 11.55 12.07 -0.79
N THR A 52 11.36 12.36 0.49
CA THR A 52 11.78 13.65 1.07
C THR A 52 13.26 13.69 1.45
N SER A 53 13.80 12.60 1.99
CA SER A 53 15.17 12.56 2.51
C SER A 53 16.22 12.15 1.47
N ARG A 54 15.84 12.04 0.19
CA ARG A 54 16.73 11.62 -0.89
C ARG A 54 17.18 12.79 -1.72
N ASP A 55 18.46 12.76 -2.11
CA ASP A 55 19.03 13.72 -3.07
C ASP A 55 18.59 13.41 -4.52
N GLU A 56 18.19 12.16 -4.77
CA GLU A 56 17.67 11.71 -6.06
C GLU A 56 16.27 12.26 -6.34
N SER A 57 15.96 12.51 -7.61
CA SER A 57 14.61 12.91 -8.03
C SER A 57 13.62 11.75 -7.86
N VAL A 58 12.95 11.69 -6.71
CA VAL A 58 11.87 10.74 -6.45
C VAL A 58 10.54 11.47 -6.39
N PHE A 59 9.59 11.04 -7.22
CA PHE A 59 8.26 11.63 -7.26
C PHE A 59 7.26 10.73 -6.54
N GLN A 60 6.42 11.34 -5.71
CA GLN A 60 5.27 10.64 -5.15
C GLN A 60 4.27 10.36 -6.28
N PHE A 61 3.93 9.08 -6.48
CA PHE A 61 3.06 8.64 -7.55
C PHE A 61 1.83 7.90 -7.02
N CYS A 62 0.68 8.24 -7.58
CA CYS A 62 -0.63 7.71 -7.23
C CYS A 62 -1.21 6.93 -8.42
N ASN A 63 -1.10 5.61 -8.40
CA ASN A 63 -1.76 4.75 -9.40
C ASN A 63 -3.28 4.63 -9.14
N THR A 64 -4.07 5.64 -9.53
CA THR A 64 -5.53 5.69 -9.31
C THR A 64 -6.33 4.66 -10.11
N GLN A 65 -5.69 3.81 -10.92
CA GLN A 65 -6.40 2.94 -11.85
C GLN A 65 -6.32 1.46 -11.45
N ASP A 66 -7.40 0.98 -10.82
CA ASP A 66 -7.76 -0.45 -10.78
C ASP A 66 -8.05 -1.02 -12.19
N LYS A 67 -8.08 -0.17 -13.23
CA LYS A 67 -8.32 -0.58 -14.63
C LYS A 67 -7.19 -1.38 -15.26
N TYR A 68 -5.96 -1.28 -14.75
CA TYR A 68 -4.82 -1.97 -15.36
C TYR A 68 -4.28 -3.06 -14.42
N LYS A 69 -4.51 -4.32 -14.78
CA LYS A 69 -3.86 -5.49 -14.15
C LYS A 69 -2.32 -5.40 -14.23
N ASN A 70 -1.78 -4.57 -15.13
CA ASN A 70 -0.36 -4.34 -15.32
C ASN A 70 0.07 -2.97 -14.77
N ALA A 71 0.76 -2.99 -13.62
CA ALA A 71 1.28 -1.79 -12.95
C ALA A 71 2.23 -0.94 -13.81
N ILE A 72 2.86 -1.53 -14.84
CA ILE A 72 3.81 -0.84 -15.73
C ILE A 72 3.09 0.04 -16.77
N LEU A 73 1.94 -0.39 -17.29
CA LEU A 73 1.21 0.37 -18.31
C LEU A 73 0.63 1.68 -17.75
N SER A 74 0.20 1.66 -16.48
CA SER A 74 -0.25 2.85 -15.76
C SER A 74 0.85 3.87 -15.46
N LEU A 75 2.13 3.53 -15.70
CA LEU A 75 3.26 4.42 -15.43
C LEU A 75 3.67 5.26 -16.64
N LYS A 76 3.07 5.07 -17.83
CA LYS A 76 3.51 5.76 -19.05
C LYS A 76 3.45 7.28 -18.92
N ASP A 77 2.29 7.86 -18.63
CA ASP A 77 2.14 9.32 -18.53
C ASP A 77 2.93 9.90 -17.34
N PRO A 78 2.89 9.29 -16.13
CA PRO A 78 3.73 9.71 -15.01
C PRO A 78 5.22 9.68 -15.33
N PHE A 79 5.68 8.63 -16.03
CA PHE A 79 7.06 8.50 -16.48
C PHE A 79 7.45 9.62 -17.45
N MET A 80 6.60 9.92 -18.44
CA MET A 80 6.89 11.00 -19.39
C MET A 80 6.98 12.36 -18.69
N ASN A 81 6.09 12.63 -17.73
CA ASN A 81 6.13 13.88 -16.96
C ASN A 81 7.38 13.98 -16.08
N ALA A 82 7.69 12.93 -15.32
CA ALA A 82 8.87 12.90 -14.47
C ALA A 82 10.16 13.03 -15.29
N LYS A 83 10.22 12.37 -16.43
CA LYS A 83 11.32 12.50 -17.39
C LYS A 83 11.49 13.95 -17.84
N GLN A 84 10.40 14.67 -18.14
CA GLN A 84 10.48 16.09 -18.50
C GLN A 84 10.99 16.96 -17.33
N PHE A 85 10.52 16.73 -16.11
CA PHE A 85 11.00 17.44 -14.91
C PHE A 85 12.49 17.17 -14.61
N CYS A 86 12.99 15.99 -14.97
CA CYS A 86 14.39 15.62 -14.85
C CYS A 86 15.20 15.92 -16.13
N ASN A 87 14.78 16.89 -16.95
CA ASN A 87 15.49 17.31 -18.18
C ASN A 87 15.79 16.16 -19.16
N ASN A 88 14.88 15.20 -19.26
CA ASN A 88 15.00 13.96 -20.02
C ASN A 88 16.13 13.02 -19.58
N GLN A 89 16.70 13.22 -18.39
CA GLN A 89 17.77 12.42 -17.83
C GLN A 89 17.27 11.44 -16.76
N LEU A 90 17.97 10.31 -16.68
CA LEU A 90 17.88 9.34 -15.59
C LEU A 90 19.08 9.55 -14.66
N PRO A 91 19.01 9.15 -13.37
CA PRO A 91 17.91 8.42 -12.75
C PRO A 91 16.81 9.32 -12.18
N PHE A 92 15.60 8.78 -12.16
CA PHE A 92 14.52 9.25 -11.30
C PHE A 92 13.66 8.07 -10.87
N SER A 93 12.85 8.25 -9.84
CA SER A 93 12.09 7.15 -9.24
C SER A 93 10.69 7.58 -8.85
N PHE A 94 9.83 6.59 -8.59
CA PHE A 94 8.49 6.78 -8.04
C PHE A 94 8.30 6.05 -6.72
N ALA A 95 7.58 6.69 -5.80
CA ALA A 95 7.13 6.09 -4.56
C ALA A 95 5.59 6.16 -4.44
N ASP A 96 4.96 5.03 -4.13
CA ASP A 96 3.51 4.90 -3.88
C ASP A 96 3.32 4.35 -2.46
N SER A 97 2.44 4.99 -1.68
CA SER A 97 2.25 4.68 -0.25
C SER A 97 0.78 4.51 0.17
N ARG A 98 -0.16 4.42 -0.79
CA ARG A 98 -1.58 4.47 -0.47
C ARG A 98 -2.07 3.27 0.36
N SER A 99 -2.93 3.57 1.34
CA SER A 99 -3.86 2.60 1.92
C SER A 99 -4.94 2.32 0.89
N ILE A 100 -5.24 1.06 0.62
CA ILE A 100 -6.53 0.70 0.03
C ILE A 100 -7.46 0.48 1.24
N CYS A 101 -7.79 1.57 1.94
CA CYS A 101 -8.89 1.54 2.93
C CYS A 101 -10.25 1.79 2.25
N GLU A 102 -10.25 2.33 1.03
CA GLU A 102 -11.43 2.48 0.21
C GLU A 102 -11.48 1.33 -0.80
N HIS A 103 -11.98 0.18 -0.35
CA HIS A 103 -12.66 -0.72 -1.27
C HIS A 103 -14.14 -0.35 -1.22
N PRO A 104 -14.65 0.54 -2.11
CA PRO A 104 -16.08 0.57 -2.35
C PRO A 104 -16.44 -0.78 -2.95
N ASP A 105 -17.20 -1.57 -2.20
CA ASP A 105 -17.90 -2.76 -2.66
C ASP A 105 -17.11 -3.68 -3.63
N SER A 106 -16.18 -4.46 -3.08
CA SER A 106 -15.75 -5.70 -3.75
C SER A 106 -16.91 -6.72 -3.72
N LYS A 107 -17.98 -6.45 -4.48
CA LYS A 107 -18.94 -7.46 -4.94
C LYS A 107 -18.28 -8.28 -6.06
N ASP A 108 -17.23 -9.00 -5.72
CA ASP A 108 -16.71 -10.04 -6.58
C ASP A 108 -17.51 -11.32 -6.29
N SER A 109 -18.57 -11.49 -7.05
CA SER A 109 -19.32 -12.74 -7.20
C SER A 109 -18.45 -13.78 -7.91
N GLY A 110 -17.54 -14.43 -7.17
CA GLY A 110 -16.73 -15.55 -7.65
C GLY A 110 -16.44 -16.53 -6.53
N GLY A 111 -17.07 -17.71 -6.59
CA GLY A 111 -17.14 -18.74 -5.53
C GLY A 111 -15.84 -19.50 -5.22
N GLY A 112 -14.74 -18.79 -5.02
CA GLY A 112 -13.53 -19.31 -4.37
C GLY A 112 -13.44 -18.80 -2.94
N ILE A 113 -12.95 -19.63 -2.01
CA ILE A 113 -12.60 -19.18 -0.65
C ILE A 113 -11.48 -18.14 -0.79
N LYS A 114 -11.84 -16.86 -0.79
CA LYS A 114 -10.89 -15.75 -0.80
C LYS A 114 -10.25 -15.67 0.58
N SER A 115 -9.05 -16.22 0.74
CA SER A 115 -8.26 -15.98 1.93
C SER A 115 -7.82 -14.50 1.98
N PHE A 116 -7.89 -13.89 3.16
CA PHE A 116 -7.36 -12.56 3.41
C PHE A 116 -5.89 -12.46 2.99
N SER A 117 -5.54 -11.41 2.24
CA SER A 117 -4.16 -11.11 1.85
C SER A 117 -3.77 -9.69 2.26
N PRO A 118 -2.83 -9.53 3.22
CA PRO A 118 -2.35 -8.20 3.65
C PRO A 118 -1.84 -7.32 2.50
N LYS A 119 -1.29 -7.95 1.44
CA LYS A 119 -0.78 -7.27 0.24
C LYS A 119 -1.84 -6.46 -0.51
N LYS A 120 -3.13 -6.70 -0.26
CA LYS A 120 -4.24 -5.96 -0.86
C LYS A 120 -4.62 -4.69 -0.08
N PHE A 121 -4.18 -4.55 1.18
CA PHE A 121 -4.63 -3.48 2.06
C PHE A 121 -3.57 -2.39 2.28
N THR A 122 -2.29 -2.76 2.20
CA THR A 122 -1.17 -1.82 2.37
C THR A 122 -0.28 -1.85 1.13
N ARG A 123 -0.21 -0.74 0.40
CA ARG A 123 0.60 -0.60 -0.82
C ARG A 123 1.72 0.40 -0.58
N LEU A 124 2.90 -0.13 -0.25
CA LEU A 124 4.17 0.60 -0.24
C LEU A 124 4.99 0.06 -1.43
N LYS A 125 5.20 0.87 -2.47
CA LYS A 125 5.93 0.48 -3.67
C LYS A 125 6.94 1.55 -4.06
N TYR A 126 8.07 1.10 -4.59
CA TYR A 126 9.12 1.94 -5.15
C TYR A 126 9.44 1.45 -6.56
N PHE A 127 9.55 2.37 -7.51
CA PHE A 127 9.93 2.10 -8.90
C PHE A 127 11.15 2.93 -9.24
N ALA A 128 12.28 2.29 -9.49
CA ALA A 128 13.52 2.95 -9.89
C ALA A 128 13.65 2.92 -11.41
N PHE A 129 13.96 4.06 -12.02
CA PHE A 129 14.36 4.13 -13.42
C PHE A 129 15.84 4.51 -13.47
N CYS A 130 16.68 3.52 -13.75
CA CYS A 130 18.13 3.66 -13.79
C CYS A 130 18.64 3.56 -15.23
N ILE A 131 19.82 4.12 -15.46
CA ILE A 131 20.62 3.81 -16.65
C ILE A 131 21.13 2.36 -16.45
N PRO A 132 21.06 1.49 -17.48
CA PRO A 132 21.59 0.13 -17.40
C PRO A 132 23.10 0.09 -17.12
#